data_AF-A0A091C6K4-F1
#
_entry.id   AF-A0A091C6K4-F1
#
_cell.length_a   1.000
_cell.length_b   1.000
_cell.length_c   1.000
_cell.angle_alpha   90.00
_cell.angle_beta   90.00
_cell.angle_gamma   90.00
#
_symmetry.space_group_name_H-M   'P 1'
#
loop_
_entity.id
_entity.type
_entity.pdbx_description
1 polymer ?
#
loop_
_entity_poly.entity_id
_entity_poly.type
_entity_poly.pdbx_seq_one_letter_code
_entity_poly.pdbx_strand_id
1 'polypeptide(L)' 'MIVVEHDEDTMRSSDYLIDVGPGAGDYGGEIVASGTPEQVAATPDSLTGAYLSGKKEIPVPEKRRKGN' A
#
# COMPACT_ATOMS: atom_id res chain seq x y z
N MET A 1 3.12 3.15 -18.74
CA MET A 1 1.68 3.38 -18.48
C MET A 1 1.58 4.03 -17.11
N ILE A 2 0.59 4.91 -16.88
CA ILE A 2 0.32 5.44 -15.54
C ILE A 2 -1.02 4.85 -15.11
N VAL A 3 -1.02 4.16 -13.98
CA VAL A 3 -2.19 3.47 -13.42
C VAL A 3 -2.35 3.92 -11.97
N VAL A 4 -3.59 4.13 -11.54
CA VAL A 4 -3.95 4.38 -10.14
C VAL A 4 -4.62 3.12 -9.62
N GLU A 5 -4.00 2.44 -8.67
CA GLU A 5 -4.42 1.13 -8.19
C GLU A 5 -4.20 0.95 -6.69
N HIS A 6 -4.86 -0.07 -6.15
CA HIS A 6 -4.71 -0.56 -4.77
C HIS A 6 -4.54 -2.08 -4.70
N ASP A 7 -4.54 -2.77 -5.84
CA ASP A 7 -4.27 -4.19 -5.95
C ASP A 7 -2.77 -4.52 -5.77
N GLU A 8 -2.46 -5.45 -4.88
CA GLU A 8 -1.10 -5.81 -4.51
C GLU A 8 -0.32 -6.43 -5.69
N ASP A 9 -0.94 -7.35 -6.44
CA ASP A 9 -0.30 -8.06 -7.54
C ASP A 9 0.09 -7.09 -8.67
N THR A 10 -0.79 -6.13 -8.94
CA THR A 10 -0.55 -5.06 -9.91
C THR A 10 0.61 -4.17 -9.47
N MET A 11 0.65 -3.78 -8.20
CA MET A 11 1.74 -2.96 -7.67
C MET A 11 3.09 -3.69 -7.72
N ARG A 12 3.12 -4.98 -7.32
CA ARG A 12 4.35 -5.81 -7.35
C ARG A 12 4.88 -6.04 -8.77
N SER A 13 4.00 -6.07 -9.76
CA SER A 13 4.36 -6.28 -11.16
C SER A 13 4.77 -4.99 -11.90
N SER A 14 4.71 -3.83 -11.23
CA SER A 14 5.02 -2.55 -11.85
C SER A 14 6.52 -2.28 -11.97
N ASP A 15 6.92 -1.59 -13.04
CA ASP A 15 8.31 -1.14 -13.20
C ASP A 15 8.69 -0.05 -12.18
N TYR A 16 7.69 0.73 -11.75
CA TYR A 16 7.86 1.88 -10.87
C TYR A 16 6.56 2.16 -10.11
N LEU A 17 6.69 2.42 -8.81
CA LEU A 17 5.60 2.66 -7.87
C LEU A 17 5.79 4.02 -7.18
N ILE A 18 4.70 4.78 -7.06
CA ILE A 18 4.65 6.07 -6.37
C ILE A 18 3.57 5.99 -5.29
N ASP A 19 3.95 6.26 -4.05
CA ASP A 19 3.04 6.33 -2.90
C ASP A 19 2.71 7.79 -2.58
N VAL A 20 1.42 8.13 -2.50
CA VAL A 20 0.94 9.52 -2.40
C VAL A 20 0.17 9.73 -1.10
N GLY A 21 0.64 10.71 -0.33
CA GLY A 21 0.04 11.21 0.89
C GLY A 21 0.33 10.33 2.11
N PRO A 22 0.70 10.92 3.27
CA PRO A 22 0.58 10.19 4.52
C PRO A 22 -0.89 10.02 4.95
N GLY A 23 -1.80 10.81 4.36
CA GLY A 23 -3.24 10.74 4.55
C GLY A 23 -4.03 11.26 3.35
N ALA A 24 -5.32 11.52 3.55
CA ALA A 24 -6.23 11.99 2.51
C ALA A 24 -6.59 13.48 2.69
N GLY A 25 -7.06 14.13 1.62
CA GLY A 25 -7.47 15.54 1.66
C GLY A 25 -6.32 16.47 2.03
N ASP A 26 -6.54 17.37 2.98
CA ASP A 26 -5.55 18.34 3.47
C ASP A 26 -4.31 17.68 4.13
N TYR A 27 -4.40 16.39 4.48
CA TYR A 27 -3.30 15.61 5.05
C TYR A 27 -2.57 14.75 4.00
N GLY A 28 -2.90 14.91 2.72
CA GLY A 28 -2.31 14.18 1.60
C GLY A 28 -1.54 15.09 0.64
N GLY A 29 -1.38 14.64 -0.61
CA GLY A 29 -0.82 15.46 -1.69
C GLY A 29 0.71 15.51 -1.76
N GLU A 30 1.41 14.78 -0.90
CA GLU A 30 2.87 14.66 -0.89
C GLU A 30 3.32 13.31 -1.47
N ILE A 31 4.51 13.24 -2.06
CA ILE A 31 5.11 11.96 -2.45
C ILE A 31 5.85 11.38 -1.24
N VAL A 32 5.32 10.29 -0.70
CA VAL A 32 5.88 9.64 0.50
C VAL A 32 7.00 8.67 0.13
N ALA A 33 6.83 7.95 -0.99
CA ALA A 33 7.84 7.06 -1.53
C ALA A 33 7.73 7.00 -3.05
N SER A 34 8.86 6.80 -3.73
CA SER A 34 8.90 6.56 -5.17
C SER A 34 10.10 5.69 -5.52
N GLY A 35 9.91 4.70 -6.39
CA GLY A 35 10.96 3.75 -6.75
C GLY A 35 10.39 2.46 -7.32
N THR A 36 11.23 1.41 -7.36
CA THR A 36 10.74 0.03 -7.58
C THR A 36 9.81 -0.40 -6.45
N PRO A 37 8.91 -1.38 -6.66
CA PRO A 37 8.06 -1.93 -5.60
C PRO A 37 8.83 -2.35 -4.35
N GLU A 38 10.01 -2.94 -4.49
CA GLU A 38 10.88 -3.36 -3.38
C GLU A 38 11.41 -2.17 -2.58
N GLN A 39 11.79 -1.10 -3.26
CA GLN A 39 12.25 0.14 -2.60
C GLN A 39 11.12 0.78 -1.81
N VAL A 40 9.92 0.88 -2.39
CA VAL A 40 8.74 1.43 -1.70
C VAL A 40 8.36 0.56 -0.49
N ALA A 41 8.41 -0.77 -0.63
CA ALA A 41 8.16 -1.70 0.50
C ALA A 41 9.18 -1.56 1.64
N ALA A 42 10.42 -1.14 1.34
CA ALA A 42 11.45 -0.89 2.34
C ALA A 42 11.34 0.48 3.02
N THR A 43 10.61 1.44 2.43
CA THR A 43 10.48 2.81 2.96
C THR A 43 9.62 2.83 4.23
N PRO A 44 10.17 3.22 5.40
CA PRO A 44 9.44 3.21 6.67
C PRO A 44 8.21 4.13 6.73
N ASP A 45 8.27 5.26 6.02
CA ASP A 45 7.22 6.28 6.04
C ASP A 45 6.05 5.95 5.10
N SER A 46 6.23 4.97 4.19
CA SER A 46 5.19 4.54 3.25
C SER A 46 4.18 3.64 3.95
N LEU A 47 2.93 4.10 4.05
CA LEU A 47 1.83 3.26 4.57
C LEU A 47 1.62 2.06 3.65
N THR A 48 1.65 2.28 2.35
CA THR A 48 1.56 1.24 1.32
C THR A 48 2.70 0.23 1.46
N GLY A 49 3.94 0.70 1.67
CA GLY A 49 5.10 -0.14 1.90
C GLY A 49 5.00 -1.00 3.17
N ALA A 50 4.35 -0.50 4.22
CA ALA A 50 4.09 -1.28 5.43
C ALA A 50 3.16 -2.48 5.17
N TYR A 51 2.19 -2.36 4.27
CA TYR A 51 1.34 -3.49 3.85
C TYR A 51 2.10 -4.43 2.90
N LEU A 52 2.82 -3.90 1.90
CA LEU A 52 3.60 -4.71 0.97
C LEU A 52 4.70 -5.54 1.62
N SER A 53 5.29 -5.02 2.71
CA SER A 53 6.32 -5.74 3.47
C SER A 53 5.75 -6.72 4.50
N GLY A 54 4.43 -6.74 4.71
CA GLY A 54 3.78 -7.54 5.75
C GLY A 54 3.97 -7.00 7.18
N LYS A 55 4.53 -5.79 7.35
CA LYS A 55 4.58 -5.11 8.67
C LYS A 55 3.18 -4.77 9.17
N LYS A 56 2.24 -4.53 8.25
CA LYS A 56 0.81 -4.39 8.51
C LYS A 56 0.05 -5.38 7.64
N GLU A 57 -1.03 -5.93 8.19
CA GLU A 57 -1.94 -6.82 7.49
C GLU A 57 -3.36 -6.64 8.04
N ILE A 58 -4.36 -7.09 7.29
CA ILE A 58 -5.75 -7.11 7.74
C ILE A 58 -5.98 -8.46 8.45
N PRO A 59 -6.20 -8.49 9.77
CA PRO A 59 -6.33 -9.74 10.50
C PRO A 59 -7.60 -10.48 10.10
N VAL A 60 -7.50 -11.80 9.96
CA VAL A 60 -8.66 -12.67 9.76
C VAL A 60 -9.37 -12.86 11.10
N PRO A 61 -10.69 -12.58 11.20
CA PRO A 61 -11.43 -12.78 12.44
C PRO A 61 -11.40 -14.25 12.87
N GLU A 62 -11.12 -14.51 14.16
CA GLU A 62 -11.08 -15.88 14.72
C GLU A 62 -12.44 -16.59 14.61
N LYS A 63 -13.53 -15.84 14.67
CA LYS A 63 -14.90 -16.36 14.59
C LYS A 63 -15.68 -15.59 13.53
N ARG A 64 -16.23 -16.31 12.56
CA ARG A 64 -17.20 -15.77 11.60
C ARG A 64 -18.61 -15.91 12.18
N ARG A 65 -19.42 -14.85 12.05
CA ARG A 65 -20.87 -14.94 12.33
C ARG A 65 -21.50 -15.99 11.42
N LYS A 66 -22.42 -16.81 11.92
CA LYS A 66 -23.29 -17.61 11.06
C LYS A 66 -24.10 -16.65 10.19
N GLY A 67 -24.14 -16.90 8.88
CA GLY A 67 -25.03 -16.17 7.98
C GLY A 67 -26.49 -16.40 8.38
N ASN A 68 -27.33 -15.39 8.14
CA ASN A 68 -28.78 -15.51 8.29
C ASN A 68 -29.36 -16.39 7.18
#